data_AF-A0A2G6CDK5-F1
#
_entry.id   AF-A0A2G6CDK5-F1
#
_cell.length_a   1.000
_cell.length_b   1.000
_cell.length_c   1.000
_cell.angle_alpha   90.00
_cell.angle_beta   90.00
_cell.angle_gamma   90.00
#
_symmetry.space_group_name_H-M   'P 1'
#
loop_
_entity.id
_entity.type
_entity.pdbx_description
1 polymer ?
#
loop_
_entity_poly.entity_id
_entity_poly.type
_entity_poly.pdbx_seq_one_letter_code
_entity_poly.pdbx_strand_id
1 'polypeptide(L)'
;MDYADLIGRIDERLTGADAAYQQGDADTAKDAVQSAYFEIFENLEGPIRVNVSAARSYELEAEFGDIRKLIMQGAPPAVVHDRIVAQIAAIRAVLPDLESGVRLRGEPGRYETEEPAPEPVAEPAADQPIEPEWQAVVEGIGARIAEAAIVYEQGEAEKAVDLVLKAQFDGYKNSLLETAVRRYRSSGADAAINGEFTRIVGLIRDGRPARMVAASGKQMVVELTDLLPGLPLLGDNGTARPAPVPAAADKDWAQVGAQVMAAVDRAIATHAAGDSKAAVSDIQNTYFDIFEASGMEGAIGLRDAGLKADIESHFSHLTALFKAGAGADDIAAARAAMQADLDRGVALFAAGDDSPWSLFLYSLLIIVREGFEAILIVTA
;
A
#
# COMPACT_ATOMS: atom_id res chain seq x y z
N MET A 1 11.80 -25.54 2.16
CA MET A 1 12.52 -24.26 2.14
C MET A 1 13.55 -24.30 3.25
N ASP A 2 14.80 -23.94 2.97
CA ASP A 2 15.85 -23.86 3.98
C ASP A 2 15.89 -22.42 4.51
N TYR A 3 15.29 -22.19 5.68
CA TYR A 3 15.19 -20.85 6.25
C TYR A 3 16.56 -20.33 6.72
N ALA A 4 17.45 -21.22 7.16
CA ALA A 4 18.80 -20.84 7.58
C ALA A 4 19.64 -20.35 6.39
N ASP A 5 19.54 -21.02 5.23
CA ASP A 5 20.20 -20.56 3.98
C ASP A 5 19.68 -19.18 3.54
N LEU A 6 18.35 -18.98 3.52
CA LEU A 6 17.76 -17.70 3.12
C LEU A 6 18.20 -16.56 4.04
N ILE A 7 18.15 -16.78 5.36
CA ILE A 7 18.60 -15.79 6.35
C ILE A 7 20.10 -15.51 6.18
N GLY A 8 20.93 -16.54 5.99
CA GLY A 8 22.37 -16.35 5.73
C GLY A 8 22.66 -15.50 4.49
N ARG A 9 21.90 -15.70 3.41
CA ARG A 9 22.05 -14.90 2.17
C ARG A 9 21.55 -13.46 2.33
N ILE A 10 20.60 -13.20 3.21
CA ILE A 10 20.18 -11.84 3.60
C ILE A 10 21.30 -11.17 4.39
N ASP A 11 21.86 -11.87 5.37
CA ASP A 11 22.97 -11.37 6.19
C ASP A 11 24.17 -10.95 5.33
N GLU A 12 24.54 -11.80 4.36
CA GLU A 12 25.64 -11.51 3.44
C GLU A 12 25.38 -10.24 2.61
N ARG A 13 24.16 -10.08 2.08
CA ARG A 13 23.79 -8.88 1.30
C ARG A 13 23.77 -7.63 2.16
N LEU A 14 23.15 -7.69 3.34
CA LEU A 14 23.08 -6.54 4.25
C LEU A 14 24.46 -6.15 4.80
N THR A 15 25.33 -7.12 5.09
CA THR A 15 26.73 -6.86 5.46
C THR A 15 27.50 -6.23 4.29
N GLY A 16 27.25 -6.69 3.07
CA GLY A 16 27.79 -6.07 1.86
C GLY A 16 27.31 -4.62 1.66
N ALA A 17 26.03 -4.36 1.95
CA ALA A 17 25.47 -3.02 1.90
C ALA A 17 26.15 -2.07 2.89
N ASP A 18 26.33 -2.50 4.14
CA ASP A 18 27.06 -1.73 5.15
C ASP A 18 28.49 -1.44 4.69
N ALA A 19 29.23 -2.47 4.24
CA ALA A 19 30.60 -2.31 3.76
C ALA A 19 30.70 -1.32 2.58
N ALA A 20 29.77 -1.35 1.63
CA ALA A 20 29.71 -0.41 0.53
C ALA A 20 29.45 1.03 1.02
N TYR A 21 28.49 1.20 1.94
CA TYR A 21 28.17 2.51 2.48
C TYR A 21 29.31 3.13 3.30
N GLN A 22 30.04 2.32 4.08
CA GLN A 22 31.24 2.77 4.81
C GLN A 22 32.34 3.27 3.86
N GLN A 23 32.40 2.75 2.63
CA GLN A 23 33.34 3.17 1.59
C GLN A 23 32.85 4.40 0.80
N GLY A 24 31.66 4.91 1.13
CA GLY A 24 31.03 6.03 0.43
C GLY A 24 30.27 5.63 -0.83
N ASP A 25 30.09 4.33 -1.09
CA ASP A 25 29.33 3.82 -2.23
C ASP A 25 27.87 3.61 -1.85
N ALA A 26 27.12 4.71 -1.85
CA ALA A 26 25.70 4.72 -1.49
C ALA A 26 24.82 3.98 -2.49
N ASP A 27 25.19 3.94 -3.78
CA ASP A 27 24.37 3.28 -4.80
C ASP A 27 24.43 1.77 -4.65
N THR A 28 25.63 1.19 -4.53
CA THR A 28 25.80 -0.24 -4.25
C THR A 28 25.14 -0.64 -2.94
N ALA A 29 25.20 0.22 -1.92
CA ALA A 29 24.54 -0.05 -0.64
C ALA A 29 23.02 -0.14 -0.76
N LYS A 30 22.37 0.82 -1.45
CA LYS A 30 20.91 0.80 -1.68
C LYS A 30 20.47 -0.44 -2.44
N ASP A 31 21.19 -0.79 -3.51
CA ASP A 31 20.88 -1.95 -4.35
C ASP A 31 21.03 -3.27 -3.57
N ALA A 32 22.04 -3.36 -2.70
CA ALA A 32 22.23 -4.53 -1.84
C ALA A 32 21.10 -4.67 -0.80
N VAL A 33 20.63 -3.58 -0.18
CA VAL A 33 19.46 -3.60 0.72
C VAL A 33 18.19 -3.99 -0.03
N GLN A 34 17.95 -3.40 -1.19
CA GLN A 34 16.79 -3.68 -2.04
C GLN A 34 16.74 -5.13 -2.51
N SER A 35 17.87 -5.67 -2.99
CA SER A 35 17.95 -7.05 -3.44
C SER A 35 17.83 -8.06 -2.29
N ALA A 36 18.28 -7.71 -1.08
CA ALA A 36 18.05 -8.54 0.11
C ALA A 36 16.55 -8.69 0.40
N TYR A 37 15.77 -7.63 0.19
CA TYR A 37 14.32 -7.68 0.29
C TYR A 37 13.67 -8.49 -0.85
N PHE A 38 13.71 -7.97 -2.08
CA PHE A 38 12.95 -8.53 -3.21
C PHE A 38 13.43 -9.91 -3.69
N GLU A 39 14.71 -10.23 -3.55
CA GLU A 39 15.21 -11.54 -4.05
C GLU A 39 15.13 -12.64 -2.99
N ILE A 40 14.98 -12.30 -1.70
CA ILE A 40 15.12 -13.27 -0.61
C ILE A 40 14.07 -13.09 0.48
N PHE A 41 14.00 -11.92 1.14
CA PHE A 41 13.15 -11.73 2.30
C PHE A 41 11.66 -11.92 2.00
N GLU A 42 11.19 -11.57 0.79
CA GLU A 42 9.81 -11.82 0.36
C GLU A 42 9.37 -13.29 0.56
N ASN A 43 10.32 -14.22 0.38
CA ASN A 43 10.09 -15.65 0.59
C ASN A 43 9.94 -16.05 2.07
N LEU A 44 10.40 -15.22 2.99
CA LEU A 44 10.32 -15.42 4.44
C LEU A 44 9.08 -14.77 5.04
N GLU A 45 8.47 -13.77 4.38
CA GLU A 45 7.31 -13.07 4.94
C GLU A 45 6.18 -14.03 5.29
N GLY A 46 5.72 -14.87 4.36
CA GLY A 46 4.66 -15.85 4.62
C GLY A 46 4.98 -16.75 5.83
N PRO A 47 6.15 -17.43 5.84
CA PRO A 47 6.61 -18.20 6.99
C PRO A 47 6.65 -17.42 8.31
N ILE A 48 7.12 -16.17 8.31
CA ILE A 48 7.18 -15.31 9.51
C ILE A 48 5.77 -14.92 9.96
N ARG A 49 4.87 -14.56 9.03
CA ARG A 49 3.47 -14.25 9.34
C ARG A 49 2.78 -15.41 10.05
N VAL A 50 3.08 -16.65 9.63
CA VAL A 50 2.45 -17.86 10.15
C VAL A 50 3.06 -18.34 11.47
N ASN A 51 4.39 -18.28 11.60
CA ASN A 51 5.08 -18.89 12.75
C ASN A 51 5.47 -17.89 13.84
N VAL A 52 5.46 -16.59 13.54
CA VAL A 52 5.84 -15.54 14.49
C VAL A 52 4.70 -14.55 14.64
N SER A 53 4.44 -13.71 13.65
CA SER A 53 3.24 -12.88 13.53
C SER A 53 3.27 -12.04 12.26
N ALA A 54 2.09 -11.59 11.82
CA ALA A 54 1.98 -10.61 10.74
C ALA A 54 2.68 -9.28 11.08
N ALA A 55 2.55 -8.81 12.32
CA ALA A 55 3.20 -7.59 12.79
C ALA A 55 4.73 -7.70 12.71
N ARG A 56 5.30 -8.85 13.08
CA ARG A 56 6.74 -9.06 13.02
C ARG A 56 7.25 -9.16 11.58
N SER A 57 6.51 -9.84 10.69
CA SER A 57 6.86 -9.88 9.26
C SER A 57 6.92 -8.47 8.68
N TYR A 58 5.92 -7.66 8.99
CA TYR A 58 5.83 -6.28 8.52
C TYR A 58 6.94 -5.39 9.11
N GLU A 59 7.22 -5.48 10.41
CA GLU A 59 8.31 -4.72 11.06
C GLU A 59 9.65 -4.99 10.38
N LEU A 60 9.95 -6.27 10.13
CA LEU A 60 11.18 -6.69 9.46
C LEU A 60 11.20 -6.24 7.99
N GLU A 61 10.09 -6.29 7.28
CA GLU A 61 9.96 -5.77 5.91
C GLU A 61 10.23 -4.26 5.84
N ALA A 62 9.57 -3.48 6.69
CA ALA A 62 9.65 -2.02 6.69
C ALA A 62 11.07 -1.50 6.93
N GLU A 63 11.84 -2.21 7.75
CA GLU A 63 13.22 -1.83 8.10
C GLU A 63 14.15 -1.77 6.86
N PHE A 64 13.92 -2.59 5.84
CA PHE A 64 14.69 -2.51 4.58
C PHE A 64 14.50 -1.13 3.90
N GLY A 65 13.25 -0.65 3.84
CA GLY A 65 12.93 0.66 3.28
C GLY A 65 13.53 1.80 4.11
N ASP A 66 13.43 1.70 5.43
CA ASP A 66 14.00 2.69 6.36
C ASP A 66 15.53 2.81 6.26
N ILE A 67 16.25 1.69 6.20
CA ILE A 67 17.70 1.67 6.00
C ILE A 67 18.05 2.34 4.67
N ARG A 68 17.32 2.00 3.61
CA ARG A 68 17.54 2.56 2.27
C ARG A 68 17.32 4.07 2.25
N LYS A 69 16.29 4.55 2.94
CA LYS A 69 16.01 5.99 3.14
C LYS A 69 17.14 6.70 3.88
N LEU A 70 17.71 6.10 4.92
CA LEU A 70 18.87 6.67 5.63
C LEU A 70 20.09 6.80 4.72
N ILE A 71 20.36 5.80 3.89
CA ILE A 71 21.46 5.83 2.91
C ILE A 71 21.25 6.97 1.91
N MET A 72 20.05 7.13 1.36
CA MET A 72 19.74 8.22 0.42
C MET A 72 19.89 9.61 1.04
N GLN A 73 19.56 9.74 2.32
CA GLN A 73 19.68 11.00 3.06
C GLN A 73 21.14 11.33 3.43
N GLY A 74 22.09 10.45 3.12
CA GLY A 74 23.49 10.64 3.51
C GLY A 74 23.68 10.59 5.03
N ALA A 75 22.87 9.79 5.73
CA ALA A 75 22.99 9.63 7.18
C ALA A 75 24.41 9.17 7.56
N PRO A 76 24.92 9.49 8.76
CA PRO A 76 26.26 9.09 9.16
C PRO A 76 26.46 7.57 9.02
N PRO A 77 27.61 7.08 8.50
CA PRO A 77 27.83 5.65 8.29
C PRO A 77 27.59 4.78 9.52
N ALA A 78 27.91 5.29 10.72
CA ALA A 78 27.63 4.60 11.98
C ALA A 78 26.12 4.37 12.21
N VAL A 79 25.26 5.32 11.84
CA VAL A 79 23.80 5.19 12.01
C VAL A 79 23.24 4.12 11.08
N VAL A 80 23.70 4.09 9.83
CA VAL A 80 23.28 3.06 8.85
C VAL A 80 23.80 1.68 9.28
N HIS A 81 25.04 1.60 9.75
CA HIS A 81 25.62 0.37 10.31
C HIS A 81 24.77 -0.20 11.44
N ASP A 82 24.42 0.62 12.43
CA ASP A 82 23.66 0.18 13.60
C ASP A 82 22.28 -0.37 13.19
N ARG A 83 21.59 0.27 12.23
CA ARG A 83 20.30 -0.20 11.70
C ARG A 83 20.44 -1.52 10.94
N ILE A 84 21.46 -1.66 10.09
CA ILE A 84 21.74 -2.90 9.36
C ILE A 84 22.04 -4.05 10.34
N VAL A 85 22.89 -3.83 11.35
CA VAL A 85 23.21 -4.84 12.36
C VAL A 85 21.98 -5.24 13.16
N ALA A 86 21.15 -4.27 13.55
CA ALA A 86 19.90 -4.53 14.25
C ALA A 86 18.95 -5.37 13.38
N GLN A 87 18.82 -5.06 12.10
CA GLN A 87 17.97 -5.81 11.17
C GLN A 87 18.45 -7.24 10.96
N ILE A 88 19.75 -7.45 10.77
CA ILE A 88 20.35 -8.79 10.69
C ILE A 88 20.03 -9.60 11.96
N ALA A 89 20.23 -9.01 13.14
CA ALA A 89 19.92 -9.68 14.40
C ALA A 89 18.42 -9.99 14.53
N ALA A 90 17.56 -9.06 14.11
CA ALA A 90 16.12 -9.15 14.17
C ALA A 90 15.56 -10.27 13.26
N ILE A 91 16.14 -10.45 12.07
CA ILE A 91 15.81 -11.54 11.14
C ILE A 91 16.36 -12.88 11.67
N ARG A 92 17.59 -12.93 12.17
CA ARG A 92 18.13 -14.17 12.78
C ARG A 92 17.29 -14.66 13.95
N ALA A 93 16.74 -13.74 14.74
CA ALA A 93 15.94 -14.06 15.91
C ALA A 93 14.66 -14.84 15.58
N VAL A 94 14.13 -14.75 14.35
CA VAL A 94 12.93 -15.51 13.96
C VAL A 94 13.24 -16.95 13.55
N LEU A 95 14.50 -17.30 13.27
CA LEU A 95 14.88 -18.62 12.75
C LEU A 95 14.39 -19.79 13.63
N PRO A 96 14.53 -19.78 14.97
CA PRO A 96 14.07 -20.89 15.81
C PRO A 96 12.55 -21.16 15.67
N ASP A 97 11.76 -20.09 15.56
CA ASP A 97 10.30 -20.18 15.40
C ASP A 97 9.92 -20.68 14.00
N LEU A 98 10.67 -20.29 12.96
CA LEU A 98 10.50 -20.80 11.60
C LEU A 98 10.87 -22.29 11.47
N GLU A 99 11.90 -22.75 12.19
CA GLU A 99 12.35 -24.14 12.13
C GLU A 99 11.48 -25.11 12.91
N SER A 100 10.96 -24.65 14.06
CA SER A 100 10.11 -25.41 14.98
C SER A 100 8.61 -25.30 14.65
N GLY A 101 8.20 -24.26 13.92
CA GLY A 101 6.83 -23.99 13.53
C GLY A 101 6.34 -24.75 12.29
N VAL A 102 5.16 -24.35 11.82
CA VAL A 102 4.53 -24.81 10.58
C VAL A 102 5.40 -24.45 9.38
N ARG A 103 6.05 -25.46 8.80
CA ARG A 103 6.73 -25.32 7.52
C ARG A 103 5.69 -25.22 6.41
N LEU A 104 5.50 -24.02 5.88
CA LEU A 104 4.66 -23.79 4.70
C LEU A 104 5.26 -24.57 3.51
N ARG A 105 4.68 -25.74 3.23
CA ARG A 105 4.72 -26.32 1.88
C ARG A 105 3.61 -25.64 1.11
N GLY A 106 3.93 -25.11 -0.07
CA GLY A 106 2.96 -24.46 -0.93
C GLY A 106 1.84 -25.43 -1.30
N GLU A 107 0.73 -25.35 -0.57
CA GLU A 107 -0.63 -25.73 -0.93
C GLU A 107 -1.60 -24.93 -0.04
N PRO A 108 -2.75 -24.47 -0.58
CA PRO A 108 -3.59 -23.49 0.09
C PRO A 108 -4.57 -24.17 1.06
N GLY A 109 -4.55 -23.76 2.33
CA GLY A 109 -5.51 -24.28 3.29
C GLY A 109 -5.33 -23.75 4.71
N ARG A 110 -5.99 -22.63 4.97
CA ARG A 110 -6.79 -22.31 6.18
C ARG A 110 -6.19 -22.67 7.54
N TYR A 111 -5.86 -21.66 8.34
CA TYR A 111 -5.79 -21.80 9.81
C TYR A 111 -6.39 -20.58 10.51
N GLU A 112 -7.47 -20.85 11.25
CA GLU A 112 -7.86 -20.14 12.47
C GLU A 112 -6.91 -20.59 13.58
N THR A 113 -6.36 -19.67 14.37
CA THR A 113 -6.04 -19.94 15.78
C THR A 113 -5.99 -18.64 16.57
N GLU A 114 -6.66 -18.67 17.71
CA GLU A 114 -6.88 -17.61 18.68
C GLU A 114 -5.60 -17.33 19.51
N GLU A 115 -5.19 -16.06 19.59
CA GLU A 115 -4.33 -15.52 20.65
C GLU A 115 -4.89 -14.17 21.13
N PRO A 116 -4.67 -13.78 22.41
CA PRO A 116 -5.53 -12.85 23.12
C PRO A 116 -5.29 -11.40 22.70
N ALA A 117 -6.39 -10.65 22.59
CA ALA A 117 -6.40 -9.24 22.21
C ALA A 117 -5.69 -8.35 23.25
N PRO A 118 -4.97 -7.30 22.82
CA PRO A 118 -4.59 -6.20 23.72
C PRO A 118 -5.84 -5.50 24.26
N GLU A 119 -5.71 -4.89 25.44
CA GLU A 119 -6.83 -4.28 26.18
C GLU A 119 -7.67 -3.32 25.31
N PRO A 120 -9.01 -3.35 25.45
CA PRO A 120 -9.90 -2.58 24.60
C PRO A 120 -9.67 -1.08 24.81
N VAL A 121 -9.27 -0.39 23.75
CA VAL A 121 -9.44 1.05 23.66
C VAL A 121 -10.95 1.30 23.58
N ALA A 122 -11.47 2.16 24.45
CA ALA A 122 -12.90 2.39 24.65
C ALA A 122 -13.68 2.57 23.34
N GLU A 123 -14.90 2.01 23.28
CA GLU A 123 -15.84 2.20 22.18
C GLU A 123 -15.98 3.71 21.85
N PRO A 124 -15.75 4.14 20.60
CA PRO A 124 -15.94 5.53 20.24
C PRO A 124 -17.44 5.86 20.21
N ALA A 125 -17.76 7.08 20.63
CA ALA A 125 -19.09 7.64 20.48
C ALA A 125 -19.44 7.80 18.98
N ALA A 126 -20.68 7.48 18.61
CA ALA A 126 -21.20 7.55 17.24
C ALA A 126 -21.11 8.94 16.56
N ASP A 127 -20.75 9.98 17.31
CA ASP A 127 -20.64 11.37 16.84
C ASP A 127 -19.22 11.73 16.30
N GLN A 128 -18.30 10.77 16.23
CA GLN A 128 -16.95 11.01 15.71
C GLN A 128 -16.91 11.09 14.19
N PRO A 129 -16.11 12.00 13.61
CA PRO A 129 -16.00 12.14 12.16
C PRO A 129 -15.52 10.84 11.51
N ILE A 130 -16.06 10.54 10.34
CA ILE A 130 -15.63 9.42 9.52
C ILE A 130 -14.66 9.95 8.46
N GLU A 131 -13.50 9.30 8.34
CA GLU A 131 -12.53 9.63 7.30
C GLU A 131 -13.07 9.24 5.91
N PRO A 132 -13.05 10.15 4.92
CA PRO A 132 -13.57 9.87 3.58
C PRO A 132 -12.88 8.68 2.88
N GLU A 133 -11.58 8.46 3.15
CA GLU A 133 -10.84 7.31 2.61
C GLU A 133 -11.43 5.99 3.09
N TRP A 134 -11.85 5.91 4.36
CA TRP A 134 -12.52 4.71 4.89
C TRP A 134 -13.90 4.48 4.28
N GLN A 135 -14.65 5.55 4.04
CA GLN A 135 -15.93 5.45 3.31
C GLN A 135 -15.72 4.87 1.91
N ALA A 136 -14.75 5.39 1.16
CA ALA A 136 -14.45 4.92 -0.19
C ALA A 136 -14.03 3.44 -0.21
N VAL A 137 -13.22 3.01 0.77
CA VAL A 137 -12.83 1.60 0.92
C VAL A 137 -14.05 0.70 1.15
N VAL A 138 -14.92 1.07 2.09
CA VAL A 138 -16.13 0.30 2.42
C VAL A 138 -17.12 0.24 1.25
N GLU A 139 -17.32 1.37 0.55
CA GLU A 139 -18.14 1.42 -0.66
C GLU A 139 -17.57 0.49 -1.76
N GLY A 140 -16.24 0.46 -1.93
CA GLY A 140 -15.56 -0.41 -2.88
C GLY A 140 -15.74 -1.90 -2.58
N ILE A 141 -15.69 -2.30 -1.30
CA ILE A 141 -15.99 -3.67 -0.86
C ILE A 141 -17.43 -4.02 -1.24
N GLY A 142 -18.39 -3.16 -0.90
CA GLY A 142 -19.81 -3.36 -1.18
C GLY A 142 -20.11 -3.49 -2.67
N ALA A 143 -19.56 -2.60 -3.49
CA ALA A 143 -19.73 -2.61 -4.94
C ALA A 143 -19.23 -3.92 -5.56
N ARG A 144 -18.08 -4.42 -5.09
CA ARG A 144 -17.49 -5.66 -5.61
C ARG A 144 -18.26 -6.92 -5.20
N ILE A 145 -18.84 -6.95 -3.99
CA ILE A 145 -19.74 -8.05 -3.59
C ILE A 145 -21.08 -7.97 -4.36
N ALA A 146 -21.57 -6.77 -4.66
CA ALA A 146 -22.75 -6.59 -5.51
C ALA A 146 -22.50 -7.09 -6.94
N GLU A 147 -21.32 -6.81 -7.50
CA GLU A 147 -20.87 -7.36 -8.79
C GLU A 147 -20.79 -8.89 -8.73
N ALA A 148 -20.23 -9.46 -7.67
CA ALA A 148 -20.19 -10.91 -7.47
C ALA A 148 -21.60 -11.53 -7.51
N ALA A 149 -22.59 -10.89 -6.91
CA ALA A 149 -23.97 -11.36 -6.97
C ALA A 149 -24.56 -11.34 -8.40
N ILE A 150 -24.24 -10.31 -9.20
CA ILE A 150 -24.69 -10.20 -10.60
C ILE A 150 -24.05 -11.30 -11.45
N VAL A 151 -22.73 -11.48 -11.34
CA VAL A 151 -21.97 -12.52 -12.05
C VAL A 151 -22.45 -13.91 -11.64
N TYR A 152 -22.75 -14.10 -10.36
CA TYR A 152 -23.28 -15.37 -9.87
C TYR A 152 -24.68 -15.67 -10.42
N GLU A 153 -25.57 -14.67 -10.53
CA GLU A 153 -26.89 -14.82 -11.14
C GLU A 153 -26.82 -15.26 -12.61
N GLN A 154 -25.73 -14.93 -13.31
CA GLN A 154 -25.44 -15.36 -14.67
C GLN A 154 -24.90 -16.80 -14.76
N GLY A 155 -24.73 -17.48 -13.62
CA GLY A 155 -24.25 -18.87 -13.54
C GLY A 155 -22.73 -18.99 -13.39
N GLU A 156 -22.00 -17.88 -13.23
CA GLU A 156 -20.54 -17.86 -13.17
C GLU A 156 -20.03 -17.90 -11.72
N ALA A 157 -20.28 -19.02 -11.03
CA ALA A 157 -20.02 -19.17 -9.60
C ALA A 157 -18.54 -18.95 -9.20
N GLU A 158 -17.59 -19.51 -9.97
CA GLU A 158 -16.16 -19.35 -9.65
C GLU A 158 -15.70 -17.89 -9.75
N LYS A 159 -16.13 -17.18 -10.80
CA LYS A 159 -15.81 -15.75 -10.94
C LYS A 159 -16.43 -14.90 -9.82
N ALA A 160 -17.63 -15.27 -9.37
CA ALA A 160 -18.25 -14.61 -8.23
C ALA A 160 -17.47 -14.85 -6.93
N VAL A 161 -16.92 -16.05 -6.72
CA VAL A 161 -16.02 -16.33 -5.58
C VAL A 161 -14.76 -15.47 -5.67
N ASP A 162 -14.14 -15.38 -6.85
CA ASP A 162 -12.95 -14.55 -7.07
C ASP A 162 -13.21 -13.07 -6.74
N LEU A 163 -14.38 -12.55 -7.12
CA LEU A 163 -14.78 -11.18 -6.79
C LEU A 163 -14.94 -10.96 -5.28
N VAL A 164 -15.55 -11.91 -4.56
CA VAL A 164 -15.68 -11.81 -3.09
C VAL A 164 -14.32 -11.90 -2.40
N LEU A 165 -13.44 -12.79 -2.86
CA LEU A 165 -12.06 -12.88 -2.35
C LEU A 165 -11.29 -11.60 -2.64
N LYS A 166 -11.45 -11.02 -3.84
CA LYS A 166 -10.83 -9.75 -4.19
C LYS A 166 -11.34 -8.60 -3.33
N ALA A 167 -12.63 -8.58 -2.99
CA ALA A 167 -13.17 -7.62 -2.03
C ALA A 167 -12.54 -7.78 -0.63
N GLN A 168 -12.26 -9.02 -0.19
CA GLN A 168 -11.58 -9.30 1.06
C GLN A 168 -10.12 -8.86 1.04
N PHE A 169 -9.34 -9.29 0.04
CA PHE A 169 -7.91 -9.03 -0.02
C PHE A 169 -7.61 -7.58 -0.36
N ASP A 170 -8.11 -7.06 -1.48
CA ASP A 170 -7.80 -5.69 -1.92
C ASP A 170 -8.54 -4.66 -1.07
N GLY A 171 -9.81 -4.94 -0.77
CA GLY A 171 -10.70 -3.99 -0.11
C GLY A 171 -10.50 -3.93 1.41
N TYR A 172 -10.31 -5.07 2.08
CA TYR A 172 -10.25 -5.11 3.55
C TYR A 172 -8.84 -5.32 4.11
N LYS A 173 -8.09 -6.30 3.58
CA LYS A 173 -6.76 -6.66 4.10
C LYS A 173 -5.67 -5.67 3.66
N ASN A 174 -5.65 -5.33 2.38
CA ASN A 174 -4.60 -4.50 1.78
C ASN A 174 -4.86 -2.99 1.90
N SER A 175 -6.07 -2.59 2.32
CA SER A 175 -6.43 -1.18 2.49
C SER A 175 -5.99 -0.59 3.84
N LEU A 176 -5.33 -1.37 4.71
CA LEU A 176 -5.07 -1.07 6.12
C LEU A 176 -6.32 -0.99 7.00
N LEU A 177 -7.53 -1.16 6.45
CA LEU A 177 -8.78 -1.17 7.21
C LEU A 177 -8.83 -2.35 8.20
N GLU A 178 -8.34 -3.53 7.82
CA GLU A 178 -8.18 -4.68 8.73
C GLU A 178 -7.36 -4.30 9.97
N THR A 179 -6.20 -3.65 9.75
CA THR A 179 -5.32 -3.19 10.83
C THR A 179 -6.00 -2.13 11.70
N ALA A 180 -6.72 -1.19 11.08
CA ALA A 180 -7.43 -0.13 11.79
C ALA A 180 -8.58 -0.70 12.65
N VAL A 181 -9.39 -1.60 12.10
CA VAL A 181 -10.47 -2.27 12.85
C VAL A 181 -9.91 -3.12 13.98
N ARG A 182 -8.92 -3.96 13.71
CA ARG A 182 -8.32 -4.83 14.73
C ARG A 182 -7.74 -4.03 15.89
N ARG A 183 -7.07 -2.91 15.61
CA ARG A 183 -6.35 -2.09 16.60
C ARG A 183 -7.25 -1.12 17.36
N TYR A 184 -8.21 -0.49 16.70
CA TYR A 184 -9.03 0.59 17.27
C TYR A 184 -10.48 0.18 17.55
N ARG A 185 -10.87 -1.06 17.24
CA ARG A 185 -12.18 -1.63 17.61
C ARG A 185 -11.99 -2.88 18.45
N SER A 186 -11.64 -3.99 17.79
CA SER A 186 -11.29 -5.24 18.46
C SER A 186 -10.85 -6.29 17.44
N SER A 187 -10.03 -7.25 17.87
CA SER A 187 -9.78 -8.48 17.11
C SER A 187 -11.06 -9.27 16.84
N GLY A 188 -12.08 -9.15 17.69
CA GLY A 188 -13.38 -9.81 17.49
C GLY A 188 -14.18 -9.22 16.32
N ALA A 189 -14.18 -7.89 16.18
CA ALA A 189 -14.80 -7.21 15.04
C ALA A 189 -14.11 -7.59 13.71
N ASP A 190 -12.78 -7.63 13.72
CA ASP A 190 -12.00 -8.07 12.57
C ASP A 190 -12.27 -9.54 12.19
N ALA A 191 -12.32 -10.43 13.18
CA ALA A 191 -12.67 -11.83 12.97
C ALA A 191 -14.09 -11.99 12.41
N ALA A 192 -15.05 -11.18 12.87
CA ALA A 192 -16.42 -11.18 12.36
C ALA A 192 -16.48 -10.80 10.87
N ILE A 193 -15.77 -9.75 10.46
CA ILE A 193 -15.70 -9.32 9.04
C ILE A 193 -15.08 -10.41 8.16
N ASN A 194 -13.95 -11.00 8.57
CA ASN A 194 -13.32 -12.10 7.84
C ASN A 194 -14.23 -13.34 7.77
N GLY A 195 -14.95 -13.64 8.86
CA GLY A 195 -15.95 -14.69 8.91
C GLY A 195 -17.10 -14.44 7.94
N GLU A 196 -17.48 -13.19 7.76
CA GLU A 196 -18.58 -12.80 6.89
C GLU A 196 -18.18 -12.88 5.40
N PHE A 197 -16.96 -12.50 5.02
CA PHE A 197 -16.42 -12.85 3.68
C PHE A 197 -16.44 -14.37 3.42
N THR A 198 -16.03 -15.16 4.40
CA THR A 198 -16.04 -16.63 4.31
C THR A 198 -17.47 -17.17 4.14
N ARG A 199 -18.44 -16.62 4.87
CA ARG A 199 -19.85 -17.00 4.77
C ARG A 199 -20.42 -16.64 3.40
N ILE A 200 -20.08 -15.48 2.84
CA ILE A 200 -20.52 -15.06 1.50
C ILE A 200 -19.97 -16.00 0.43
N VAL A 201 -18.69 -16.38 0.50
CA VAL A 201 -18.12 -17.42 -0.39
C VAL A 201 -18.87 -18.75 -0.23
N GLY A 202 -19.19 -19.13 1.01
CA GLY A 202 -20.00 -20.31 1.32
C GLY A 202 -21.37 -20.27 0.64
N LEU A 203 -22.07 -19.12 0.65
CA LEU A 203 -23.36 -18.98 -0.05
C LEU A 203 -23.26 -19.33 -1.54
N ILE A 204 -22.19 -18.88 -2.21
CA ILE A 204 -21.98 -19.12 -3.65
C ILE A 204 -21.70 -20.61 -3.90
N ARG A 205 -20.78 -21.19 -3.13
CA ARG A 205 -20.37 -22.60 -3.25
C ARG A 205 -21.51 -23.57 -2.94
N ASP A 206 -22.37 -23.22 -1.99
CA ASP A 206 -23.53 -24.02 -1.58
C ASP A 206 -24.74 -23.86 -2.51
N GLY A 207 -24.62 -23.11 -3.61
CA GLY A 207 -25.70 -22.94 -4.58
C GLY A 207 -26.87 -22.08 -4.07
N ARG A 208 -26.64 -21.18 -3.10
CA ARG A 208 -27.69 -20.34 -2.52
C ARG A 208 -28.11 -19.24 -3.51
N PRO A 209 -29.33 -18.67 -3.39
CA PRO A 209 -29.77 -17.63 -4.33
C PRO A 209 -28.87 -16.39 -4.33
N ALA A 210 -28.53 -15.85 -5.51
CA ALA A 210 -27.68 -14.66 -5.67
C ALA A 210 -28.14 -13.43 -4.87
N ARG A 211 -29.46 -13.26 -4.68
CA ARG A 211 -30.00 -12.22 -3.79
C ARG A 211 -29.48 -12.29 -2.34
N MET A 212 -29.08 -13.46 -1.85
CA MET A 212 -28.49 -13.62 -0.53
C MET A 212 -27.05 -13.10 -0.49
N VAL A 213 -26.29 -13.25 -1.57
CA VAL A 213 -24.95 -12.65 -1.74
C VAL A 213 -25.06 -11.13 -1.76
N ALA A 214 -25.97 -10.59 -2.58
CA ALA A 214 -26.23 -9.15 -2.64
C ALA A 214 -26.70 -8.57 -1.29
N ALA A 215 -27.59 -9.27 -0.58
CA ALA A 215 -28.04 -8.85 0.74
C ALA A 215 -26.89 -8.88 1.77
N SER A 216 -26.02 -9.89 1.71
CA SER A 216 -24.85 -9.98 2.58
C SER A 216 -23.84 -8.87 2.30
N GLY A 217 -23.63 -8.51 1.03
CA GLY A 217 -22.78 -7.36 0.67
C GLY A 217 -23.31 -6.03 1.22
N LYS A 218 -24.63 -5.79 1.14
CA LYS A 218 -25.25 -4.60 1.75
C LYS A 218 -25.11 -4.57 3.26
N GLN A 219 -25.30 -5.73 3.91
CA GLN A 219 -25.15 -5.85 5.35
C GLN A 219 -23.71 -5.61 5.80
N MET A 220 -22.73 -6.16 5.05
CA MET A 220 -21.30 -5.92 5.28
C MET A 220 -20.96 -4.42 5.20
N VAL A 221 -21.53 -3.68 4.24
CA VAL A 221 -21.33 -2.22 4.16
C VAL A 221 -21.84 -1.51 5.40
N VAL A 222 -23.03 -1.89 5.91
CA VAL A 222 -23.57 -1.31 7.15
C VAL A 222 -22.64 -1.60 8.32
N GLU A 223 -22.27 -2.86 8.52
CA GLU A 223 -21.40 -3.29 9.63
C GLU A 223 -20.02 -2.62 9.60
N LEU A 224 -19.41 -2.52 8.41
CA LEU A 224 -18.14 -1.81 8.25
C LEU A 224 -18.30 -0.31 8.49
N THR A 225 -19.39 0.31 8.01
CA THR A 225 -19.67 1.74 8.20
C THR A 225 -19.82 2.08 9.69
N ASP A 226 -20.50 1.22 10.46
CA ASP A 226 -20.68 1.38 11.90
C ASP A 226 -19.34 1.35 12.66
N LEU A 227 -18.32 0.70 12.10
CA LEU A 227 -16.98 0.67 12.67
C LEU A 227 -16.16 1.92 12.35
N LEU A 228 -16.51 2.73 11.34
CA LEU A 228 -15.65 3.83 10.90
C LEU A 228 -15.54 5.08 11.80
N PRO A 229 -16.54 5.49 12.61
CA PRO A 229 -16.48 6.76 13.36
C PRO A 229 -15.23 6.91 14.23
N GLY A 230 -14.34 7.85 13.88
CA GLY A 230 -13.08 8.07 14.60
C GLY A 230 -12.02 6.98 14.42
N LEU A 231 -12.12 6.15 13.39
CA LEU A 231 -11.00 5.30 12.95
C LEU A 231 -9.92 6.21 12.35
N PRO A 232 -8.69 6.27 12.90
CA PRO A 232 -7.63 7.07 12.30
C PRO A 232 -7.21 6.44 10.97
N LEU A 233 -6.80 7.26 10.00
CA LEU A 233 -5.99 6.77 8.90
C LEU A 233 -4.68 6.23 9.45
N LEU A 234 -4.18 5.15 8.87
CA LEU A 234 -2.90 4.59 9.28
C LEU A 234 -1.83 5.03 8.28
N GLY A 235 -0.69 5.47 8.79
CA GLY A 235 0.51 5.61 7.98
C GLY A 235 1.14 4.25 7.72
N ASP A 236 2.16 4.21 6.88
CA ASP A 236 2.79 2.97 6.43
C ASP A 236 3.18 2.09 7.62
N ASN A 237 3.76 2.68 8.67
CA ASN A 237 4.15 2.03 9.94
C ASN A 237 3.00 1.50 10.83
N GLY A 238 1.75 1.50 10.36
CA GLY A 238 0.57 1.01 11.09
C GLY A 238 0.18 1.86 12.30
N THR A 239 0.81 3.02 12.51
CA THR A 239 0.42 4.00 13.53
C THR A 239 -0.60 4.98 12.98
N ALA A 240 -1.41 5.58 13.87
CA ALA A 240 -2.33 6.64 13.46
C ALA A 240 -1.54 7.73 12.73
N ARG A 241 -1.88 7.94 11.45
CA ARG A 241 -1.34 9.02 10.64
C ARG A 241 -1.65 10.31 11.39
N PRO A 242 -0.66 11.19 11.61
CA PRO A 242 -0.95 12.53 12.06
C PRO A 242 -1.99 13.13 11.10
N ALA A 243 -3.02 13.80 11.64
CA ALA A 243 -3.98 14.53 10.83
C ALA A 243 -3.22 15.30 9.74
N PRO A 244 -3.65 15.26 8.47
CA PRO A 244 -2.87 15.78 7.38
C PRO A 244 -2.44 17.20 7.73
N VAL A 245 -1.13 17.39 7.88
CA VAL A 245 -0.57 18.73 7.73
C VAL A 245 -1.01 19.13 6.33
N PRO A 246 -1.72 20.26 6.15
CA PRO A 246 -2.21 20.66 4.84
C PRO A 246 -1.04 20.49 3.87
N ALA A 247 -1.21 19.60 2.89
CA ALA A 247 -0.17 19.32 1.92
C ALA A 247 0.28 20.67 1.39
N ALA A 248 1.55 20.99 1.62
CA ALA A 248 2.10 22.30 1.35
C ALA A 248 1.70 22.70 -0.07
N ALA A 249 0.95 23.80 -0.18
CA ALA A 249 0.58 24.42 -1.45
C ALA A 249 1.81 24.86 -2.29
N ASP A 250 3.03 24.61 -1.80
CA ASP A 250 4.30 25.03 -2.39
C ASP A 250 5.13 23.88 -3.03
N LYS A 251 4.61 22.64 -3.13
CA LYS A 251 5.38 21.55 -3.75
C LYS A 251 5.25 21.58 -5.29
N ASP A 252 6.38 21.78 -5.97
CA ASP A 252 6.44 21.76 -7.44
C ASP A 252 6.33 20.31 -7.97
N TRP A 253 5.09 19.86 -8.17
CA TRP A 253 4.79 18.53 -8.67
C TRP A 253 5.28 18.33 -10.11
N ALA A 254 5.37 19.39 -10.92
CA ALA A 254 5.93 19.28 -12.26
C ALA A 254 7.43 18.96 -12.21
N GLN A 255 8.17 19.58 -11.28
CA GLN A 255 9.56 19.25 -11.04
C GLN A 255 9.76 17.79 -10.60
N VAL A 256 8.92 17.30 -9.69
CA VAL A 256 8.97 15.89 -9.26
C VAL A 256 8.69 14.94 -10.43
N GLY A 257 7.68 15.22 -11.26
CA GLY A 257 7.39 14.40 -12.45
C GLY A 257 8.56 14.37 -13.43
N ALA A 258 9.22 15.51 -13.64
CA ALA A 258 10.43 15.59 -14.46
C ALA A 258 11.60 14.78 -13.87
N GLN A 259 11.76 14.75 -12.54
CA GLN A 259 12.79 13.95 -11.87
C GLN A 259 12.56 12.45 -12.05
N VAL A 260 11.30 11.99 -11.93
CA VAL A 260 10.91 10.59 -12.21
C VAL A 260 11.30 10.21 -13.63
N MET A 261 10.89 11.01 -14.63
CA MET A 261 11.15 10.69 -16.03
C MET A 261 12.63 10.75 -16.40
N ALA A 262 13.39 11.68 -15.81
CA ALA A 262 14.84 11.73 -15.98
C ALA A 262 15.53 10.49 -15.38
N ALA A 263 15.00 9.90 -14.32
CA ALA A 263 15.52 8.67 -13.74
C ALA A 263 15.15 7.44 -14.57
N VAL A 264 13.93 7.38 -15.10
CA VAL A 264 13.52 6.37 -16.10
C VAL A 264 14.42 6.41 -17.34
N ASP A 265 14.74 7.59 -17.85
CA ASP A 265 15.63 7.74 -19.01
C ASP A 265 17.05 7.24 -18.72
N ARG A 266 17.55 7.42 -17.49
CA ARG A 266 18.84 6.83 -17.06
C ARG A 266 18.76 5.31 -17.04
N ALA A 267 17.70 4.73 -16.47
CA ALA A 267 17.52 3.28 -16.45
C ALA A 267 17.48 2.67 -17.86
N ILE A 268 16.81 3.34 -18.81
CA ILE A 268 16.78 2.93 -20.22
C ILE A 268 18.19 2.98 -20.83
N ALA A 269 18.98 4.01 -20.52
CA ALA A 269 20.38 4.09 -20.98
C ALA A 269 21.25 2.98 -20.36
N THR A 270 21.07 2.66 -19.09
CA THR A 270 21.74 1.54 -18.40
C THR A 270 21.41 0.21 -19.10
N HIS A 271 20.15 -0.01 -19.45
CA HIS A 271 19.72 -1.20 -20.19
C HIS A 271 20.34 -1.25 -21.59
N ALA A 272 20.33 -0.13 -22.32
CA ALA A 272 20.92 -0.04 -23.65
C ALA A 272 22.44 -0.27 -23.66
N ALA A 273 23.13 -0.01 -22.53
CA ALA A 273 24.53 -0.33 -22.33
C ALA A 273 24.77 -1.84 -22.05
N GLY A 274 23.72 -2.64 -21.94
CA GLY A 274 23.76 -4.09 -21.74
C GLY A 274 23.58 -4.54 -20.29
N ASP A 275 23.37 -3.61 -19.35
CA ASP A 275 23.18 -3.94 -17.93
C ASP A 275 21.69 -3.93 -17.54
N SER A 276 20.96 -4.94 -17.99
CA SER A 276 19.54 -5.09 -17.65
C SER A 276 19.30 -5.23 -16.15
N LYS A 277 20.25 -5.76 -15.38
CA LYS A 277 20.07 -5.95 -13.94
C LYS A 277 20.13 -4.60 -13.22
N ALA A 278 21.14 -3.78 -13.53
CA ALA A 278 21.23 -2.43 -12.99
C ALA A 278 20.04 -1.57 -13.44
N ALA A 279 19.60 -1.67 -14.69
CA ALA A 279 18.43 -0.95 -15.18
C ALA A 279 17.12 -1.30 -14.44
N VAL A 280 16.93 -2.58 -14.08
CA VAL A 280 15.80 -3.00 -13.23
C VAL A 280 15.92 -2.34 -11.86
N SER A 281 17.11 -2.35 -11.25
CA SER A 281 17.35 -1.68 -9.97
C SER A 281 17.04 -0.18 -10.08
N ASP A 282 17.48 0.49 -11.14
CA ASP A 282 17.23 1.91 -11.39
C ASP A 282 15.73 2.24 -11.46
N ILE A 283 14.90 1.40 -12.08
CA ILE A 283 13.44 1.60 -12.14
C ILE A 283 12.79 1.41 -10.77
N GLN A 284 13.16 0.36 -10.05
CA GLN A 284 12.67 0.13 -8.69
C GLN A 284 13.08 1.28 -7.76
N ASN A 285 14.34 1.70 -7.85
CA ASN A 285 14.87 2.86 -7.12
C ASN A 285 14.08 4.12 -7.48
N THR A 286 13.73 4.35 -8.74
CA THR A 286 12.94 5.52 -9.15
C THR A 286 11.55 5.55 -8.51
N TYR A 287 10.89 4.40 -8.41
CA TYR A 287 9.59 4.28 -7.73
C TYR A 287 9.71 4.69 -6.27
N PHE A 288 10.57 4.03 -5.51
CA PHE A 288 10.71 4.26 -4.07
C PHE A 288 11.31 5.63 -3.75
N ASP A 289 12.36 6.05 -4.47
CA ASP A 289 13.21 7.19 -4.08
C ASP A 289 12.65 8.54 -4.50
N ILE A 290 11.83 8.54 -5.54
CA ILE A 290 11.36 9.77 -6.16
C ILE A 290 9.84 9.78 -6.13
N PHE A 291 9.17 8.77 -6.68
CA PHE A 291 7.72 8.80 -6.83
C PHE A 291 6.99 8.64 -5.49
N GLU A 292 7.30 7.60 -4.71
CA GLU A 292 6.73 7.34 -3.39
C GLU A 292 7.31 8.30 -2.33
N ALA A 293 8.63 8.41 -2.22
CA ALA A 293 9.26 9.25 -1.19
C ALA A 293 8.93 10.74 -1.32
N SER A 294 8.60 11.24 -2.51
CA SER A 294 8.09 12.61 -2.67
C SER A 294 6.63 12.75 -2.21
N GLY A 295 5.90 11.67 -1.97
CA GLY A 295 4.48 11.67 -1.70
C GLY A 295 3.62 11.97 -2.93
N MET A 296 4.20 11.99 -4.14
CA MET A 296 3.43 12.17 -5.38
C MET A 296 2.43 11.02 -5.58
N GLU A 297 2.88 9.78 -5.37
CA GLU A 297 2.04 8.58 -5.45
C GLU A 297 0.78 8.70 -4.58
N GLY A 298 0.96 9.02 -3.28
CA GLY A 298 -0.16 9.27 -2.37
C GLY A 298 -1.01 10.49 -2.77
N ALA A 299 -0.38 11.60 -3.20
CA ALA A 299 -1.10 12.80 -3.59
C ALA A 299 -1.96 12.62 -4.85
N ILE A 300 -1.51 11.80 -5.81
CA ILE A 300 -2.29 11.35 -6.97
C ILE A 300 -3.40 10.41 -6.50
N GLY A 301 -3.08 9.41 -5.67
CA GLY A 301 -4.05 8.42 -5.17
C GLY A 301 -5.25 9.04 -4.45
N LEU A 302 -5.04 10.15 -3.72
CA LEU A 302 -6.11 10.91 -3.08
C LEU A 302 -7.07 11.60 -4.05
N ARG A 303 -6.62 11.89 -5.28
CA ARG A 303 -7.41 12.59 -6.32
C ARG A 303 -7.97 11.62 -7.37
N ASP A 304 -7.17 10.62 -7.74
CA ASP A 304 -7.49 9.63 -8.75
C ASP A 304 -6.71 8.34 -8.47
N ALA A 305 -7.34 7.42 -7.73
CA ALA A 305 -6.78 6.12 -7.38
C ALA A 305 -6.56 5.21 -8.61
N GLY A 306 -7.35 5.38 -9.67
CA GLY A 306 -7.18 4.63 -10.92
C GLY A 306 -5.91 5.07 -11.65
N LEU A 307 -5.72 6.38 -11.80
CA LEU A 307 -4.51 6.94 -12.40
C LEU A 307 -3.25 6.59 -11.60
N LYS A 308 -3.32 6.57 -10.26
CA LYS A 308 -2.22 6.05 -9.43
C LYS A 308 -1.85 4.63 -9.86
N ALA A 309 -2.81 3.71 -9.90
CA ALA A 309 -2.57 2.32 -10.26
C ALA A 309 -2.00 2.18 -11.69
N ASP A 310 -2.48 2.98 -12.65
CA ASP A 310 -1.94 3.02 -14.01
C ASP A 310 -0.46 3.44 -13.99
N ILE A 311 -0.10 4.47 -13.22
CA ILE A 311 1.29 4.92 -13.06
C ILE A 311 2.17 3.85 -12.41
N GLU A 312 1.70 3.17 -11.35
CA GLU A 312 2.41 2.06 -10.70
C GLU A 312 2.67 0.89 -11.67
N SER A 313 1.71 0.62 -12.56
CA SER A 313 1.83 -0.45 -13.56
C SER A 313 2.97 -0.20 -14.54
N HIS A 314 3.26 1.06 -14.89
CA HIS A 314 4.35 1.41 -15.81
C HIS A 314 5.73 1.03 -15.27
N PHE A 315 5.98 1.18 -13.97
CA PHE A 315 7.25 0.77 -13.33
C PHE A 315 7.46 -0.76 -13.44
N SER A 316 6.40 -1.52 -13.15
CA SER A 316 6.42 -2.99 -13.28
C SER A 316 6.60 -3.42 -14.74
N HIS A 317 5.94 -2.73 -15.66
CA HIS A 317 6.03 -3.01 -17.09
C HIS A 317 7.44 -2.76 -17.64
N LEU A 318 8.07 -1.63 -17.31
CA LEU A 318 9.45 -1.32 -17.70
C LEU A 318 10.44 -2.35 -17.14
N THR A 319 10.27 -2.76 -15.89
CA THR A 319 11.06 -3.82 -15.26
C THR A 319 10.94 -5.15 -16.04
N ALA A 320 9.73 -5.52 -16.44
CA ALA A 320 9.48 -6.73 -17.23
C ALA A 320 10.17 -6.65 -18.61
N LEU A 321 10.09 -5.50 -19.29
CA LEU A 321 10.75 -5.27 -20.58
C LEU A 321 12.27 -5.38 -20.48
N PHE A 322 12.89 -4.81 -19.43
CA PHE A 322 14.34 -4.93 -19.23
C PHE A 322 14.78 -6.37 -18.94
N LYS A 323 14.03 -7.10 -18.09
CA LYS A 323 14.28 -8.52 -17.83
C LYS A 323 14.14 -9.38 -19.09
N ALA A 324 13.21 -9.02 -19.98
CA ALA A 324 12.98 -9.72 -21.24
C ALA A 324 13.99 -9.34 -22.34
N GLY A 325 14.80 -8.29 -22.15
CA GLY A 325 15.69 -7.78 -23.20
C GLY A 325 14.92 -7.23 -24.40
N ALA A 326 13.79 -6.55 -24.14
CA ALA A 326 12.91 -6.02 -25.18
C ALA A 326 13.62 -5.01 -26.11
N GLY A 327 13.07 -4.82 -27.31
CA GLY A 327 13.63 -3.90 -28.29
C GLY A 327 13.46 -2.43 -27.89
N ALA A 328 14.30 -1.55 -28.46
CA ALA A 328 14.28 -0.12 -28.16
C ALA A 328 12.92 0.55 -28.46
N ASP A 329 12.20 0.06 -29.48
CA ASP A 329 10.88 0.60 -29.85
C ASP A 329 9.82 0.29 -28.78
N ASP A 330 9.81 -0.93 -28.23
CA ASP A 330 8.87 -1.32 -27.16
C ASP A 330 9.13 -0.53 -25.87
N ILE A 331 10.41 -0.35 -25.53
CA ILE A 331 10.83 0.44 -24.36
C ILE A 331 10.47 1.92 -24.55
N ALA A 332 10.65 2.47 -25.75
CA ALA A 332 10.28 3.85 -26.06
C ALA A 332 8.76 4.06 -25.97
N ALA A 333 7.96 3.09 -26.42
CA ALA A 333 6.51 3.13 -26.29
C ALA A 333 6.06 3.10 -24.82
N ALA A 334 6.64 2.21 -24.01
CA ALA A 334 6.36 2.14 -22.57
C ALA A 334 6.74 3.44 -21.84
N ARG A 335 7.90 4.02 -22.15
CA ARG A 335 8.34 5.31 -21.59
C ARG A 335 7.43 6.47 -21.98
N ALA A 336 6.91 6.48 -23.21
CA ALA A 336 5.96 7.50 -23.67
C ALA A 336 4.60 7.38 -22.96
N ALA A 337 4.12 6.15 -22.75
CA ALA A 337 2.87 5.91 -22.01
C ALA A 337 3.00 6.37 -20.54
N MET A 338 4.11 6.03 -19.89
CA MET A 338 4.40 6.47 -18.52
C MET A 338 4.44 8.00 -18.40
N GLN A 339 5.11 8.68 -19.34
CA GLN A 339 5.13 10.15 -19.36
C GLN A 339 3.72 10.73 -19.44
N ALA A 340 2.87 10.20 -20.31
CA ALA A 340 1.53 10.72 -20.52
C ALA A 340 0.66 10.61 -19.26
N ASP A 341 0.69 9.48 -18.56
CA ASP A 341 -0.08 9.31 -17.33
C ASP A 341 0.51 10.10 -16.16
N LEU A 342 1.84 10.25 -16.10
CA LEU A 342 2.48 11.10 -15.09
C LEU A 342 2.15 12.58 -15.30
N ASP A 343 2.12 13.05 -16.54
CA ASP A 343 1.70 14.42 -16.89
C ASP A 343 0.24 14.66 -16.51
N ARG A 344 -0.64 13.67 -16.71
CA ARG A 344 -2.02 13.70 -16.22
C ARG A 344 -2.07 13.81 -14.69
N GLY A 345 -1.22 13.05 -13.99
CA GLY A 345 -1.08 13.10 -12.54
C GLY A 345 -0.68 14.49 -12.05
N VAL A 346 0.31 15.11 -12.71
CA VAL A 346 0.74 16.48 -12.41
C VAL A 346 -0.37 17.50 -12.65
N ALA A 347 -1.12 17.35 -13.74
CA ALA A 347 -2.23 18.25 -14.08
C ALA A 347 -3.36 18.24 -13.03
N LEU A 348 -3.56 17.13 -12.29
CA LEU A 348 -4.51 17.08 -11.18
C LEU A 348 -4.18 18.07 -10.05
N PHE A 349 -2.90 18.45 -9.92
CA PHE A 349 -2.47 19.42 -8.91
C PHE A 349 -2.63 20.88 -9.37
N ALA A 350 -2.54 21.14 -10.68
CA ALA A 350 -2.74 22.48 -11.26
C ALA A 350 -4.22 22.93 -11.23
N ALA A 351 -5.17 22.01 -11.18
CA ALA A 351 -6.61 22.30 -11.13
C ALA A 351 -7.10 22.87 -9.77
N GLY A 352 -6.20 23.01 -8.78
CA GLY A 352 -6.52 23.47 -7.42
C GLY A 352 -6.72 24.98 -7.26
N ASP A 353 -6.18 25.82 -8.17
CA ASP A 353 -6.17 27.27 -7.96
C ASP A 353 -7.33 28.04 -8.62
N ASP A 354 -7.98 27.49 -9.66
CA ASP A 354 -9.02 28.22 -10.43
C ASP A 354 -10.19 27.33 -10.93
N SER A 355 -10.52 26.25 -10.22
CA SER A 355 -11.68 25.42 -10.60
C SER A 355 -13.01 26.17 -10.34
N PRO A 356 -14.01 26.12 -11.25
CA PRO A 356 -15.34 26.68 -11.01
C PRO A 356 -16.01 26.17 -9.72
N TRP A 357 -15.60 25.02 -9.21
CA TRP A 357 -16.01 24.47 -7.93
C TRP A 357 -15.41 25.19 -6.72
N SER A 358 -14.17 25.69 -6.80
CA SER A 358 -13.59 26.53 -5.74
C SER A 358 -14.28 27.90 -5.70
N LEU A 359 -14.54 28.51 -6.86
CA LEU A 359 -15.34 29.73 -6.97
C LEU A 359 -16.76 29.55 -6.46
N PHE A 360 -17.39 28.40 -6.70
CA PHE A 360 -18.72 28.06 -6.15
C PHE A 360 -18.69 27.96 -4.62
N LEU A 361 -17.70 27.29 -4.03
CA LEU A 361 -17.59 27.19 -2.58
C LEU A 361 -17.22 28.52 -1.91
N TYR A 362 -16.38 29.34 -2.55
CA TYR A 362 -16.08 30.69 -2.06
C TYR A 362 -17.32 31.60 -2.12
N SER A 363 -18.08 31.57 -3.22
CA SER A 363 -19.32 32.34 -3.31
C SER A 363 -20.41 31.83 -2.37
N LEU A 364 -20.49 30.51 -2.14
CA LEU A 364 -21.36 29.91 -1.13
C LEU A 364 -20.99 30.35 0.29
N LEU A 365 -19.69 30.36 0.64
CA LEU A 365 -19.21 30.83 1.94
C LEU A 365 -19.45 32.33 2.15
N ILE A 366 -19.31 33.15 1.11
CA ILE A 366 -19.65 34.58 1.16
C ILE A 366 -21.16 34.76 1.38
N ILE A 367 -22.01 34.02 0.66
CA ILE A 367 -23.48 34.07 0.84
C ILE A 367 -23.90 33.60 2.23
N VAL A 368 -23.27 32.55 2.77
CA VAL A 368 -23.53 32.06 4.12
C VAL A 368 -23.08 33.07 5.18
N ARG A 369 -21.92 33.71 4.99
CA ARG A 369 -21.39 34.74 5.89
C ARG A 369 -22.26 36.00 5.92
N GLU A 370 -22.58 36.56 4.75
CA GLU A 370 -23.42 37.76 4.62
C GLU A 370 -24.89 37.46 4.97
N GLY A 371 -25.38 36.26 4.66
CA GLY A 371 -26.72 35.79 5.04
C GLY A 371 -26.89 35.65 6.56
N PHE A 372 -25.83 35.25 7.28
CA PHE A 372 -25.83 35.20 8.74
C PHE A 372 -25.85 36.60 9.37
N GLU A 373 -25.08 37.55 8.82
CA GLU A 373 -25.06 38.94 9.30
C GLU A 373 -26.40 39.65 9.04
N ALA A 374 -27.04 39.41 7.90
CA ALA A 374 -28.38 39.95 7.60
C ALA A 374 -29.46 39.40 8.55
N ILE A 375 -29.37 38.12 8.95
CA ILE A 375 -30.30 37.51 9.92
C ILE A 375 -30.08 38.07 11.34
N LEU A 376 -28.84 38.34 11.73
CA LEU A 376 -28.52 38.93 13.04
C LEU A 376 -28.98 40.40 13.15
N ILE A 377 -28.98 41.16 12.06
CA ILE A 377 -29.51 42.54 12.04
C ILE A 377 -31.04 42.57 12.13
N VAL A 378 -31.75 41.58 11.58
CA VAL A 378 -33.23 41.50 11.63
C VAL A 378 -33.74 40.91 12.95
N THR A 379 -32.87 40.25 13.73
CA THR A 379 -33.22 39.63 15.02
C THR A 379 -32.72 40.40 16.25
N ALA A 380 -32.06 41.56 16.05
CA ALA A 380 -31.60 42.48 17.10
C ALA A 380 -32.57 43.64 17.38
#